data_AF-A0A0B6RMB1-F1
#
_entry.id   AF-A0A0B6RMB1-F1
#
_cell.length_a   1.000
_cell.length_b   1.000
_cell.length_c   1.000
_cell.angle_alpha   90.00
_cell.angle_beta   90.00
_cell.angle_gamma   90.00
#
_symmetry.space_group_name_H-M   'P 1'
#
loop_
_entity.id
_entity.type
_entity.pdbx_description
1 polymer ?
#
loop_
_entity_poly.entity_id
_entity_poly.type
_entity_poly.pdbx_seq_one_letter_code
_entity_poly.pdbx_strand_id
1 'polypeptide(L)'
;MKRVNGLAVTALGAAFLQIYSVTASAQAGALAAPTDSVAAITNIVSASSCRSIDWRDRGLAPKSYVVGLSLVFARSVCHPANADVVVASSAASLKHEKTDGLAAYDAIFKQLGMRNEQPGVDTLRHTYLLLLGLGMRESSGKYCEGRDVSQCFNDPGSAEAGLFQTSYGARRADPSLETLFQKYTASQDGCMLDQFKGKLSCKIRKSQNPKCPDATSDVVGTGPGADWQRLTKSCPAFATEYAAVVLRKNGGLKGEFNPIRKQQAQLIPACDAMLQNVQRYVEHTAGACDSLP
;
A
#
# COMPACT_ATOMS: atom_id res chain seq x y z
N MET A 1 16.99 0.89 92.89
CA MET A 1 17.67 2.10 92.36
C MET A 1 16.96 2.55 91.09
N LYS A 2 16.48 3.80 91.08
CA LYS A 2 16.26 4.77 89.96
C LYS A 2 15.61 4.26 88.65
N ARG A 3 14.71 4.95 87.95
CA ARG A 3 13.95 6.23 88.01
C ARG A 3 12.96 6.10 86.82
N VAL A 4 11.65 6.31 86.98
CA VAL A 4 10.88 7.57 86.80
C VAL A 4 10.64 8.00 85.34
N ASN A 5 9.34 8.02 84.98
CA ASN A 5 8.52 8.96 84.20
C ASN A 5 9.02 9.46 82.82
N GLY A 6 8.21 9.55 81.76
CA GLY A 6 6.80 9.96 81.70
C GLY A 6 6.71 11.48 81.50
N LEU A 7 6.15 11.91 80.36
CA LEU A 7 5.62 13.24 79.96
C LEU A 7 5.93 13.44 78.46
N ALA A 8 5.16 14.14 77.63
CA ALA A 8 3.84 14.73 77.73
C ALA A 8 3.43 15.11 76.30
N VAL A 9 2.13 15.00 76.06
CA VAL A 9 1.41 15.57 74.92
C VAL A 9 1.42 17.10 75.04
N THR A 10 1.73 17.79 73.94
CA THR A 10 1.36 19.20 73.78
C THR A 10 0.82 19.43 72.38
N ALA A 11 -0.47 19.73 72.31
CA ALA A 11 -1.19 20.21 71.14
C ALA A 11 -1.10 21.75 71.08
N LEU A 12 -0.77 22.27 69.89
CA LEU A 12 -0.91 23.65 69.42
C LEU A 12 -1.00 23.46 67.89
N GLY A 13 -2.00 23.88 67.15
CA GLY A 13 -2.72 25.14 67.15
C GLY A 13 -3.17 25.31 65.70
N ALA A 14 -4.47 25.40 65.47
CA ALA A 14 -5.06 25.44 64.14
C ALA A 14 -4.73 26.77 63.44
N ALA A 15 -4.05 26.69 62.30
CA ALA A 15 -3.97 27.79 61.33
C ALA A 15 -4.86 27.43 60.13
N PHE A 16 -6.02 28.10 60.06
CA PHE A 16 -6.89 28.10 58.90
C PHE A 16 -6.17 28.77 57.73
N LEU A 17 -5.64 27.97 56.80
CA LEU A 17 -5.25 28.44 55.47
C LEU A 17 -6.40 28.13 54.51
N GLN A 18 -7.13 29.16 54.10
CA GLN A 18 -8.01 29.09 52.93
C GLN A 18 -7.14 28.89 51.70
N ILE A 19 -6.95 27.64 51.29
CA ILE A 19 -6.39 27.31 49.99
C ILE A 19 -7.55 27.33 49.01
N TYR A 20 -7.55 28.33 48.14
CA TYR A 20 -8.47 28.46 47.02
C TYR A 20 -8.47 27.16 46.21
N SER A 21 -9.66 26.56 46.09
CA SER A 21 -9.94 25.52 45.10
C SER A 21 -9.68 26.10 43.71
N VAL A 22 -8.53 25.81 43.12
CA VAL A 22 -8.33 26.02 41.69
C VAL A 22 -9.11 24.88 41.02
N THR A 23 -10.34 25.18 40.60
CA THR A 23 -11.04 24.33 39.64
C THR A 23 -10.17 24.27 38.40
N ALA A 24 -9.54 23.11 38.18
CA ALA A 24 -8.95 22.79 36.88
C ALA A 24 -10.08 22.81 35.87
N SER A 25 -10.22 23.95 35.18
CA SER A 25 -11.06 24.06 34.00
C SER A 25 -10.69 22.93 33.06
N ALA A 26 -11.65 22.05 32.78
CA ALA A 26 -11.58 21.14 31.66
C ALA A 26 -11.18 21.98 30.43
N GLN A 27 -9.95 21.82 29.97
CA GLN A 27 -9.56 22.31 28.66
C GLN A 27 -10.43 21.55 27.67
N ALA A 28 -11.43 22.27 27.16
CA ALA A 28 -12.09 21.95 25.92
C ALA A 28 -10.99 21.56 24.94
N GLY A 29 -11.01 20.30 24.49
CA GLY A 29 -10.07 19.80 23.51
C GLY A 29 -10.03 20.78 22.35
N ALA A 30 -8.90 21.44 22.16
CA ALA A 30 -8.63 22.09 20.90
C ALA A 30 -8.83 21.01 19.84
N LEU A 31 -9.85 21.16 19.00
CA LEU A 31 -9.99 20.36 17.79
C LEU A 31 -8.65 20.52 17.06
N ALA A 32 -7.82 19.47 17.11
CA ALA A 32 -6.56 19.46 16.40
C ALA A 32 -6.90 19.77 14.94
N ALA A 33 -6.22 20.76 14.36
CA ALA A 33 -6.41 21.10 12.96
C ALA A 33 -6.27 19.80 12.14
N PRO A 34 -7.12 19.59 11.11
CA PRO A 34 -7.06 18.38 10.31
C PRO A 34 -5.64 18.19 9.80
N THR A 35 -5.04 17.04 10.11
CA THR A 35 -3.68 16.74 9.68
C THR A 35 -3.73 16.46 8.18
N ASP A 36 -2.94 17.17 7.37
CA ASP A 36 -2.79 16.84 5.96
C ASP A 36 -1.94 15.56 5.83
N SER A 37 -2.61 14.40 5.80
CA SER A 37 -1.93 13.09 5.69
C SER A 37 -1.20 12.93 4.37
N VAL A 38 -1.69 13.54 3.29
CA VAL A 38 -1.02 13.47 1.98
C VAL A 38 0.34 14.16 2.07
N ALA A 39 0.41 15.36 2.65
CA ALA A 39 1.67 16.07 2.87
C ALA A 39 2.59 15.31 3.83
N ALA A 40 2.07 14.81 4.95
CA ALA A 40 2.86 14.07 5.94
C ALA A 40 3.49 12.80 5.36
N ILE A 41 2.71 11.99 4.63
CA ILE A 41 3.20 10.77 3.98
C ILE A 41 4.18 11.11 2.85
N THR A 42 3.93 12.17 2.08
CA THR A 42 4.88 12.67 1.07
C THR A 42 6.22 13.05 1.71
N ASN A 43 6.21 13.64 2.91
CA ASN A 43 7.42 13.97 3.66
C ASN A 43 8.15 12.72 4.16
N ILE A 44 7.44 11.72 4.67
CA ILE A 44 8.03 10.42 5.06
C ILE A 44 8.76 9.79 3.86
N VAL A 45 8.10 9.73 2.70
CA VAL A 45 8.71 9.20 1.47
C VAL A 45 9.92 10.02 1.05
N SER A 46 9.81 11.36 1.09
CA SER A 46 10.89 12.27 0.69
C SER A 46 12.11 12.20 1.60
N ALA A 47 11.93 11.90 2.88
CA ALA A 47 13.00 11.73 3.85
C ALA A 47 13.62 10.32 3.83
N SER A 48 12.93 9.33 3.25
CA SER A 48 13.41 7.94 3.22
C SER A 48 14.57 7.73 2.25
N SER A 49 15.40 6.72 2.54
CA SER A 49 16.43 6.23 1.61
C SER A 49 15.86 5.41 0.45
N CYS A 50 14.61 4.93 0.56
CA CYS A 50 13.92 4.17 -0.50
C CYS A 50 13.88 4.93 -1.84
N ARG A 51 13.73 6.26 -1.80
CA ARG A 51 13.65 7.10 -3.01
C ARG A 51 14.92 7.13 -3.86
N SER A 52 16.04 6.75 -3.28
CA SER A 52 17.38 6.83 -3.91
C SER A 52 17.88 5.45 -4.37
N ILE A 53 17.04 4.42 -4.26
CA ILE A 53 17.39 3.08 -4.69
C ILE A 53 17.39 3.01 -6.22
N ASP A 54 18.50 2.55 -6.76
CA ASP A 54 18.60 2.16 -8.16
C ASP A 54 18.10 0.72 -8.32
N TRP A 55 16.95 0.57 -8.98
CA TRP A 55 16.31 -0.71 -9.21
C TRP A 55 16.97 -1.42 -10.38
N ARG A 56 17.34 -2.69 -10.18
CA ARG A 56 18.10 -3.47 -11.16
C ARG A 56 17.40 -3.51 -12.51
N ASP A 57 18.11 -3.04 -13.54
CA ASP A 57 17.64 -2.93 -14.92
C ASP A 57 16.38 -2.06 -15.10
N ARG A 58 16.12 -1.14 -14.16
CA ARG A 58 14.93 -0.28 -14.13
C ARG A 58 15.22 1.17 -13.77
N GLY A 59 16.33 1.46 -13.10
CA GLY A 59 16.70 2.81 -12.70
C GLY A 59 16.02 3.26 -11.41
N LEU A 60 15.98 4.57 -11.19
CA LEU A 60 15.31 5.16 -10.04
C LEU A 60 13.78 5.05 -10.17
N ALA A 61 13.12 4.69 -9.06
CA ALA A 61 11.67 4.74 -8.98
C ALA A 61 11.17 6.20 -9.10
N PRO A 62 10.12 6.46 -9.88
CA PRO A 62 9.49 7.78 -9.88
C PRO A 62 9.02 8.17 -8.47
N LYS A 63 9.32 9.40 -8.04
CA LYS A 63 8.88 9.89 -6.71
C LYS A 63 7.36 9.76 -6.53
N SER A 64 6.58 10.12 -7.56
CA SER A 64 5.12 10.05 -7.54
C SER A 64 4.61 8.62 -7.38
N TYR A 65 5.29 7.64 -7.98
CA TYR A 65 4.95 6.22 -7.79
C TYR A 65 5.11 5.78 -6.34
N VAL A 66 6.25 6.09 -5.71
CA VAL A 66 6.51 5.71 -4.31
C VAL A 66 5.53 6.42 -3.37
N VAL A 67 5.22 7.70 -3.61
CA VAL A 67 4.22 8.45 -2.83
C VAL A 67 2.83 7.84 -2.98
N GLY A 68 2.37 7.63 -4.22
CA GLY A 68 1.07 7.05 -4.51
C GLY A 68 0.89 5.68 -3.86
N LEU A 69 1.85 4.76 -4.03
CA LEU A 69 1.78 3.44 -3.40
C LEU A 69 1.76 3.52 -1.87
N SER A 70 2.53 4.44 -1.28
CA SER A 70 2.54 4.66 0.18
C SER A 70 1.20 5.16 0.70
N LEU A 71 0.50 6.01 -0.07
CA LEU A 71 -0.83 6.50 0.29
C LEU A 71 -1.90 5.41 0.20
N VAL A 72 -1.84 4.54 -0.82
CA VAL A 72 -2.74 3.39 -0.91
C VAL A 72 -2.51 2.43 0.26
N PHE A 73 -1.24 2.17 0.61
CA PHE A 73 -0.91 1.38 1.81
C PHE A 73 -1.48 2.02 3.09
N ALA A 74 -1.26 3.32 3.29
CA ALA A 74 -1.81 4.06 4.42
C ALA A 74 -3.35 3.91 4.53
N ARG A 75 -4.05 4.04 3.39
CA ARG A 75 -5.49 3.83 3.32
C ARG A 75 -5.89 2.40 3.67
N SER A 76 -5.14 1.40 3.23
CA SER A 76 -5.38 0.01 3.62
C SER A 76 -5.21 -0.20 5.13
N VAL A 77 -4.22 0.42 5.76
CA VAL A 77 -4.03 0.36 7.23
C VAL A 77 -5.24 0.96 7.97
N CYS A 78 -5.80 2.05 7.46
CA CYS A 78 -7.00 2.70 8.01
C CYS A 78 -8.30 1.90 7.83
N HIS A 79 -8.34 0.98 6.87
CA HIS A 79 -9.53 0.19 6.55
C HIS A 79 -9.25 -1.32 6.54
N PRO A 80 -8.83 -1.91 7.68
CA PRO A 80 -8.40 -3.30 7.75
C PRO A 80 -9.54 -4.31 7.48
N ALA A 81 -10.80 -3.88 7.62
CA ALA A 81 -11.98 -4.70 7.41
C ALA A 81 -12.43 -4.76 5.93
N ASN A 82 -11.85 -3.95 5.04
CA ASN A 82 -12.16 -4.02 3.61
C ASN A 82 -11.74 -5.39 3.06
N ALA A 83 -12.58 -6.01 2.23
CA ALA A 83 -12.38 -7.38 1.79
C ALA A 83 -11.03 -7.60 1.07
N ASP A 84 -10.63 -6.64 0.24
CA ASP A 84 -9.33 -6.63 -0.44
C ASP A 84 -8.15 -6.53 0.54
N VAL A 85 -8.30 -5.71 1.59
CA VAL A 85 -7.28 -5.56 2.65
C VAL A 85 -7.17 -6.82 3.50
N VAL A 86 -8.29 -7.48 3.82
CA VAL A 86 -8.31 -8.77 4.51
C VAL A 86 -7.53 -9.82 3.71
N VAL A 87 -7.69 -9.86 2.38
CA VAL A 87 -6.90 -10.74 1.52
C VAL A 87 -5.43 -10.34 1.53
N ALA A 88 -5.12 -9.06 1.30
CA ALA A 88 -3.76 -8.50 1.26
C ALA A 88 -2.97 -8.72 2.56
N SER A 89 -3.66 -8.78 3.70
CA SER A 89 -3.08 -8.95 5.04
C SER A 89 -3.14 -10.39 5.55
N SER A 90 -3.68 -11.34 4.80
CA SER A 90 -3.81 -12.74 5.22
C SER A 90 -2.47 -13.45 5.35
N ALA A 91 -2.36 -14.34 6.35
CA ALA A 91 -1.17 -15.15 6.57
C ALA A 91 -0.73 -15.92 5.30
N ALA A 92 0.54 -15.81 4.96
CA ALA A 92 1.15 -16.57 3.89
C ALA A 92 1.38 -18.02 4.34
N SER A 93 1.20 -18.96 3.40
CA SER A 93 1.50 -20.37 3.61
C SER A 93 2.23 -20.93 2.40
N LEU A 94 3.34 -21.63 2.62
CA LEU A 94 4.09 -22.33 1.57
C LEU A 94 3.22 -23.32 0.78
N LYS A 95 2.11 -23.81 1.36
CA LYS A 95 1.10 -24.63 0.65
C LYS A 95 0.50 -23.91 -0.57
N HIS A 96 0.57 -22.58 -0.59
CA HIS A 96 0.01 -21.71 -1.63
C HIS A 96 1.09 -21.02 -2.47
N GLU A 97 2.37 -21.39 -2.40
CA GLU A 97 3.47 -20.74 -3.15
C GLU A 97 3.22 -20.60 -4.67
N LYS A 98 2.38 -21.46 -5.25
CA LYS A 98 2.02 -21.40 -6.67
C LYS A 98 1.09 -20.23 -7.01
N THR A 99 0.28 -19.78 -6.05
CA THR A 99 -0.77 -18.78 -6.24
C THR A 99 -0.55 -17.53 -5.39
N ASP A 100 0.18 -17.64 -4.28
CA ASP A 100 0.45 -16.57 -3.33
C ASP A 100 1.89 -16.05 -3.53
N GLY A 101 2.01 -14.74 -3.80
CA GLY A 101 3.28 -14.06 -4.03
C GLY A 101 4.18 -13.92 -2.80
N LEU A 102 3.65 -13.76 -1.58
CA LEU A 102 4.49 -13.75 -0.38
C LEU A 102 5.00 -15.15 -0.07
N ALA A 103 4.18 -16.19 -0.26
CA ALA A 103 4.61 -17.57 -0.13
C ALA A 103 5.69 -17.92 -1.16
N ALA A 104 5.57 -17.44 -2.40
CA ALA A 104 6.61 -17.58 -3.43
C ALA A 104 7.94 -16.87 -3.08
N TYR A 105 7.89 -15.87 -2.20
CA TYR A 105 9.05 -15.08 -1.73
C TYR A 105 9.47 -15.41 -0.30
N ASP A 106 8.91 -16.46 0.32
CA ASP A 106 9.06 -16.77 1.75
C ASP A 106 10.53 -16.81 2.20
N ALA A 107 11.40 -17.47 1.43
CA ALA A 107 12.83 -17.55 1.74
C ALA A 107 13.52 -16.18 1.75
N ILE A 108 13.17 -15.28 0.81
CA ILE A 108 13.75 -13.94 0.71
C ILE A 108 13.26 -13.07 1.87
N PHE A 109 11.96 -13.12 2.19
CA PHE A 109 11.41 -12.42 3.35
C PHE A 109 12.07 -12.88 4.66
N LYS A 110 12.20 -14.19 4.88
CA LYS A 110 12.87 -14.74 6.06
C LYS A 110 14.32 -14.32 6.18
N GLN A 111 15.07 -14.30 5.07
CA GLN A 111 16.44 -13.81 5.04
C GLN A 111 16.53 -12.33 5.46
N LEU A 112 15.51 -11.53 5.17
CA LEU A 112 15.42 -10.13 5.56
C LEU A 112 14.80 -9.91 6.96
N GLY A 113 14.48 -10.99 7.70
CA GLY A 113 13.85 -10.90 9.02
C GLY A 113 12.37 -10.51 8.98
N MET A 114 11.72 -10.63 7.83
CA MET A 114 10.32 -10.28 7.61
C MET A 114 9.47 -11.56 7.64
N ARG A 115 8.55 -11.66 8.59
CA ARG A 115 7.66 -12.82 8.77
C ARG A 115 6.27 -12.54 8.21
N ASN A 116 5.64 -13.56 7.63
CA ASN A 116 4.35 -13.44 6.94
C ASN A 116 3.36 -14.55 7.35
N GLU A 117 3.70 -15.39 8.32
CA GLU A 117 2.89 -16.54 8.76
C GLU A 117 1.70 -16.15 9.63
N GLN A 118 1.57 -14.87 9.98
CA GLN A 118 0.46 -14.32 10.76
C GLN A 118 -0.31 -13.29 9.92
N PRO A 119 -1.63 -13.22 10.05
CA PRO A 119 -2.38 -12.15 9.40
C PRO A 119 -2.10 -10.82 10.12
N GLY A 120 -2.27 -9.71 9.41
CA GLY A 120 -2.25 -8.37 10.01
C GLY A 120 -1.37 -7.38 9.27
N VAL A 121 -1.08 -6.27 9.95
CA VAL A 121 -0.47 -5.07 9.34
C VAL A 121 0.95 -5.30 8.83
N ASP A 122 1.73 -6.17 9.47
CA ASP A 122 3.07 -6.53 8.98
C ASP A 122 2.99 -7.28 7.64
N THR A 123 2.10 -8.28 7.54
CA THR A 123 1.88 -9.02 6.30
C THR A 123 1.29 -8.12 5.21
N LEU A 124 0.40 -7.19 5.58
CA LEU A 124 -0.08 -6.14 4.66
C LEU A 124 1.09 -5.29 4.14
N ARG A 125 1.94 -4.79 5.04
CA ARG A 125 3.12 -3.98 4.69
C ARG A 125 4.07 -4.73 3.77
N HIS A 126 4.31 -6.02 4.02
CA HIS A 126 5.14 -6.87 3.16
C HIS A 126 4.50 -7.13 1.77
N THR A 127 3.16 -7.23 1.69
CA THR A 127 2.43 -7.24 0.41
C THR A 127 2.72 -5.97 -0.40
N TYR A 128 2.60 -4.79 0.23
CA TYR A 128 2.88 -3.52 -0.43
C TYR A 128 4.37 -3.32 -0.75
N LEU A 129 5.28 -3.84 0.08
CA LEU A 129 6.71 -3.87 -0.21
C LEU A 129 7.01 -4.69 -1.48
N LEU A 130 6.40 -5.87 -1.62
CA LEU A 130 6.56 -6.69 -2.81
C LEU A 130 5.92 -6.02 -4.05
N LEU A 131 4.77 -5.36 -3.89
CA LEU A 131 4.18 -4.54 -4.94
C LEU A 131 5.09 -3.41 -5.39
N LEU A 132 5.81 -2.75 -4.48
CA LEU A 132 6.77 -1.69 -4.84
C LEU A 132 7.83 -2.23 -5.82
N GLY A 133 8.37 -3.41 -5.54
CA GLY A 133 9.30 -4.07 -6.45
C GLY A 133 8.65 -4.56 -7.74
N LEU A 134 7.42 -5.07 -7.65
CA LEU A 134 6.67 -5.55 -8.80
C LEU A 134 6.37 -4.43 -9.79
N GLY A 135 5.84 -3.29 -9.34
CA GLY A 135 5.52 -2.16 -10.22
C GLY A 135 6.76 -1.59 -10.92
N MET A 136 7.92 -1.64 -10.27
CA MET A 136 9.19 -1.33 -10.95
C MET A 136 9.53 -2.36 -12.04
N ARG A 137 9.28 -3.65 -11.82
CA ARG A 137 9.54 -4.69 -12.83
C ARG A 137 8.58 -4.62 -14.02
N GLU A 138 7.30 -4.38 -13.76
CA GLU A 138 6.23 -4.40 -14.76
C GLU A 138 6.19 -3.12 -15.59
N SER A 139 6.25 -1.94 -14.96
CA SER A 139 6.03 -0.66 -15.65
C SER A 139 7.08 0.41 -15.36
N SER A 140 8.13 0.08 -14.58
CA SER A 140 9.05 1.08 -14.03
C SER A 140 8.34 2.17 -13.21
N GLY A 141 7.25 1.78 -12.52
CA GLY A 141 6.44 2.68 -11.70
C GLY A 141 5.50 3.59 -12.49
N LYS A 142 5.25 3.32 -13.78
CA LYS A 142 4.37 4.14 -14.62
C LYS A 142 2.95 3.62 -14.59
N TYR A 143 2.04 4.45 -14.08
CA TYR A 143 0.64 4.08 -13.90
C TYR A 143 -0.14 3.89 -15.21
N CYS A 144 0.28 4.54 -16.29
CA CYS A 144 -0.48 4.65 -17.53
C CYS A 144 -0.02 3.70 -18.65
N GLU A 145 0.86 2.74 -18.33
CA GLU A 145 1.40 1.85 -19.36
C GLU A 145 0.27 1.04 -20.02
N GLY A 146 0.41 0.91 -21.34
CA GLY A 146 -0.50 0.14 -22.16
C GLY A 146 -0.20 -1.35 -22.10
N ARG A 147 -0.93 -2.14 -22.90
CA ARG A 147 -0.66 -3.58 -23.04
C ARG A 147 0.66 -3.85 -23.74
N ASP A 148 1.28 -4.99 -23.43
CA ASP A 148 2.43 -5.47 -24.17
C ASP A 148 2.04 -6.02 -25.55
N VAL A 149 2.18 -5.17 -26.56
CA VAL A 149 1.95 -5.51 -27.97
C VAL A 149 2.95 -6.52 -28.53
N SER A 150 4.09 -6.74 -27.87
CA SER A 150 5.09 -7.70 -28.33
C SER A 150 4.69 -9.16 -28.08
N GLN A 151 3.77 -9.40 -27.14
CA GLN A 151 3.25 -10.72 -26.76
C GLN A 151 1.93 -11.09 -27.47
N CYS A 152 1.48 -10.25 -28.41
CA CYS A 152 0.27 -10.46 -29.19
C CYS A 152 -1.04 -10.54 -28.35
N PHE A 153 -1.05 -9.98 -27.14
CA PHE A 153 -2.26 -9.91 -26.31
C PHE A 153 -3.30 -8.97 -26.91
N ASN A 154 -4.20 -9.50 -27.73
CA ASN A 154 -5.22 -8.73 -28.46
C ASN A 154 -6.65 -9.07 -28.03
N ASP A 155 -6.82 -9.75 -26.90
CA ASP A 155 -8.12 -10.04 -26.32
C ASP A 155 -8.35 -9.18 -25.06
N PRO A 156 -9.52 -8.53 -24.90
CA PRO A 156 -9.79 -7.63 -23.77
C PRO A 156 -9.73 -8.30 -22.39
N GLY A 157 -9.96 -9.62 -22.31
CA GLY A 157 -9.91 -10.36 -21.05
C GLY A 157 -8.49 -10.68 -20.60
N SER A 158 -7.55 -10.80 -21.54
CA SER A 158 -6.15 -11.17 -21.28
C SER A 158 -5.16 -10.01 -21.46
N ALA A 159 -5.56 -8.91 -22.08
CA ALA A 159 -4.71 -7.74 -22.21
C ALA A 159 -4.37 -7.14 -20.85
N GLU A 160 -3.07 -7.08 -20.58
CA GLU A 160 -2.52 -6.43 -19.40
C GLU A 160 -2.54 -4.90 -19.55
N ALA A 161 -2.70 -4.15 -18.46
CA ALA A 161 -2.61 -2.69 -18.50
C ALA A 161 -2.28 -2.07 -17.15
N GLY A 162 -1.79 -0.83 -17.20
CA GLY A 162 -1.56 0.02 -16.04
C GLY A 162 -0.29 -0.34 -15.26
N LEU A 163 -0.26 0.10 -14.00
CA LEU A 163 0.92 0.12 -13.13
C LEU A 163 1.55 -1.26 -12.91
N PHE A 164 0.73 -2.30 -12.74
CA PHE A 164 1.18 -3.65 -12.41
C PHE A 164 0.97 -4.64 -13.56
N GLN A 165 0.50 -4.17 -14.72
CA GLN A 165 0.26 -5.02 -15.89
C GLN A 165 -0.59 -6.27 -15.54
N THR A 166 -1.61 -6.13 -14.70
CA THR A 166 -2.59 -7.21 -14.48
C THR A 166 -3.56 -7.30 -15.66
N SER A 167 -4.28 -8.42 -15.82
CA SER A 167 -5.39 -8.55 -16.77
C SER A 167 -6.77 -8.53 -16.09
N TYR A 168 -7.83 -8.23 -16.85
CA TYR A 168 -9.21 -8.36 -16.36
C TYR A 168 -9.59 -9.81 -15.98
N GLY A 169 -8.94 -10.79 -16.62
CA GLY A 169 -9.11 -12.22 -16.35
C GLY A 169 -8.78 -12.61 -14.90
N ALA A 170 -7.86 -11.88 -14.25
CA ALA A 170 -7.38 -12.13 -12.90
C ALA A 170 -8.48 -11.98 -11.83
N ARG A 171 -9.57 -11.25 -12.10
CA ARG A 171 -10.69 -11.06 -11.16
C ARG A 171 -11.32 -12.38 -10.68
N ARG A 172 -11.15 -13.46 -11.45
CA ARG A 172 -11.65 -14.79 -11.11
C ARG A 172 -10.90 -15.44 -9.95
N ALA A 173 -9.74 -14.90 -9.56
CA ALA A 173 -8.94 -15.42 -8.46
C ALA A 173 -9.56 -15.15 -7.08
N ASP A 174 -10.34 -14.07 -6.94
CA ASP A 174 -10.99 -13.71 -5.69
C ASP A 174 -12.18 -12.77 -5.94
N PRO A 175 -13.36 -13.00 -5.32
CA PRO A 175 -14.55 -12.19 -5.56
C PRO A 175 -14.39 -10.70 -5.20
N SER A 176 -13.48 -10.36 -4.27
CA SER A 176 -13.22 -8.97 -3.90
C SER A 176 -12.71 -8.12 -5.07
N LEU A 177 -12.08 -8.74 -6.08
CA LEU A 177 -11.57 -8.05 -7.27
C LEU A 177 -12.69 -7.48 -8.14
N GLU A 178 -13.79 -8.21 -8.29
CA GLU A 178 -14.97 -7.73 -9.02
C GLU A 178 -15.67 -6.62 -8.22
N THR A 179 -15.77 -6.75 -6.90
CA THR A 179 -16.30 -5.69 -6.03
C THR A 179 -15.47 -4.41 -6.12
N LEU A 180 -14.13 -4.50 -6.10
CA LEU A 180 -13.24 -3.35 -6.32
C LEU A 180 -13.49 -2.72 -7.69
N PHE A 181 -13.56 -3.54 -8.74
CA PHE A 181 -13.78 -3.03 -10.09
C PHE A 181 -15.11 -2.26 -10.20
N GLN A 182 -16.19 -2.80 -9.64
CA GLN A 182 -17.49 -2.15 -9.62
C GLN A 182 -17.48 -0.86 -8.80
N LYS A 183 -16.84 -0.85 -7.62
CA LYS A 183 -16.69 0.34 -6.78
C LYS A 183 -16.04 1.49 -7.55
N TYR A 184 -14.89 1.25 -8.16
CA TYR A 184 -14.14 2.29 -8.87
C TYR A 184 -14.73 2.65 -10.24
N THR A 185 -15.54 1.78 -10.83
CA THR A 185 -16.34 2.11 -12.01
C THR A 185 -17.49 3.05 -11.65
N ALA A 186 -18.11 2.85 -10.48
CA ALA A 186 -19.21 3.68 -10.00
C ALA A 186 -18.76 5.08 -9.54
N SER A 187 -17.60 5.18 -8.89
CA SER A 187 -16.95 6.45 -8.57
C SER A 187 -15.43 6.32 -8.66
N GLN A 188 -14.80 7.30 -9.30
CA GLN A 188 -13.34 7.43 -9.36
C GLN A 188 -12.76 8.28 -8.22
N ASP A 189 -13.57 8.58 -7.19
CA ASP A 189 -13.09 9.16 -5.96
C ASP A 189 -12.04 8.25 -5.32
N GLY A 190 -10.95 8.83 -4.83
CA GLY A 190 -9.84 8.06 -4.26
C GLY A 190 -8.97 7.34 -5.27
N CYS A 191 -9.04 7.65 -6.57
CA CYS A 191 -8.13 7.09 -7.58
C CYS A 191 -6.66 7.49 -7.42
N MET A 192 -6.38 8.53 -6.62
CA MET A 192 -5.05 9.09 -6.35
C MET A 192 -4.24 9.41 -7.61
N LEU A 193 -4.90 9.78 -8.71
CA LEU A 193 -4.25 10.00 -9.99
C LEU A 193 -3.16 11.07 -9.89
N ASP A 194 -3.43 12.19 -9.23
CA ASP A 194 -2.47 13.29 -9.11
C ASP A 194 -1.20 12.88 -8.36
N GLN A 195 -1.34 12.04 -7.34
CA GLN A 195 -0.22 11.57 -6.51
C GLN A 195 0.68 10.60 -7.28
N PHE A 196 0.12 9.77 -8.16
CA PHE A 196 0.90 8.86 -9.01
C PHE A 196 1.43 9.52 -10.27
N LYS A 197 0.69 10.48 -10.85
CA LYS A 197 1.01 11.09 -12.15
C LYS A 197 2.33 11.83 -12.12
N GLY A 198 2.51 12.76 -11.17
CA GLY A 198 3.72 13.59 -11.13
C GLY A 198 4.11 14.15 -12.50
N LYS A 199 5.30 13.81 -12.99
CA LYS A 199 5.79 14.15 -14.35
C LYS A 199 5.75 12.97 -15.34
N LEU A 200 5.11 11.86 -14.96
CA LEU A 200 5.07 10.65 -15.78
C LEU A 200 4.13 10.81 -16.96
N SER A 201 4.55 10.26 -18.09
CA SER A 201 3.71 10.05 -19.25
C SER A 201 4.03 8.70 -19.88
N CYS A 202 3.02 8.10 -20.51
CA CYS A 202 3.16 6.84 -21.23
C CYS A 202 2.88 7.09 -22.70
N LYS A 203 3.72 6.50 -23.56
CA LYS A 203 3.55 6.62 -25.01
C LYS A 203 2.80 5.39 -25.50
N ILE A 204 1.79 5.61 -26.34
CA ILE A 204 1.21 4.53 -27.12
C ILE A 204 2.28 4.03 -28.10
N ARG A 205 2.51 2.73 -28.12
CA ARG A 205 3.51 2.07 -28.98
C ARG A 205 2.80 1.20 -30.00
N LYS A 206 3.33 1.15 -31.21
CA LYS A 206 2.91 0.19 -32.23
C LYS A 206 3.68 -1.13 -32.04
N SER A 207 3.05 -2.26 -32.31
CA SER A 207 3.77 -3.54 -32.37
C SER A 207 4.91 -3.46 -33.40
N GLN A 208 6.10 -3.90 -32.99
CA GLN A 208 7.23 -4.14 -33.89
C GLN A 208 7.45 -5.64 -34.15
N ASN A 209 6.65 -6.50 -33.51
CA ASN A 209 6.72 -7.94 -33.70
C ASN A 209 5.89 -8.33 -34.94
N PRO A 210 6.51 -8.81 -36.04
CA PRO A 210 5.80 -9.15 -37.26
C PRO A 210 4.86 -10.35 -37.10
N LYS A 211 4.96 -11.10 -35.99
CA LYS A 211 4.06 -12.21 -35.66
C LYS A 211 2.79 -11.75 -34.94
N CYS A 212 2.73 -10.50 -34.49
CA CYS A 212 1.54 -9.95 -33.84
C CYS A 212 0.73 -9.09 -34.81
N PRO A 213 -0.60 -8.95 -34.59
CA PRO A 213 -1.44 -8.02 -35.32
C PRO A 213 -0.87 -6.60 -35.35
N ASP A 214 -1.17 -5.88 -36.44
CA ASP A 214 -0.94 -4.44 -36.50
C ASP A 214 -1.85 -3.74 -35.49
N ALA A 215 -1.31 -3.46 -34.31
CA ALA A 215 -2.04 -2.90 -33.21
C ALA A 215 -1.15 -2.05 -32.31
N THR A 216 -1.80 -1.18 -31.54
CA THR A 216 -1.14 -0.27 -30.60
C THR A 216 -1.27 -0.79 -29.16
N SER A 217 -0.40 -0.31 -28.27
CA SER A 217 -0.48 -0.62 -26.84
C SER A 217 -1.66 0.04 -26.14
N ASP A 218 -2.57 0.66 -26.89
CA ASP A 218 -3.80 1.19 -26.32
C ASP A 218 -4.81 0.09 -26.00
N VAL A 219 -5.94 0.49 -25.43
CA VAL A 219 -7.04 -0.40 -25.04
C VAL A 219 -7.51 -1.23 -26.22
N VAL A 220 -7.64 -2.54 -26.00
CA VAL A 220 -8.13 -3.47 -27.01
C VAL A 220 -9.58 -3.90 -26.73
N GLY A 221 -10.34 -4.02 -27.81
CA GLY A 221 -11.75 -4.46 -27.86
C GLY A 221 -12.73 -3.58 -27.09
N THR A 222 -13.84 -4.19 -26.65
CA THR A 222 -14.99 -3.52 -26.03
C THR A 222 -15.48 -4.25 -24.78
N GLY A 223 -16.43 -3.66 -24.05
CA GLY A 223 -17.03 -4.24 -22.86
C GLY A 223 -16.13 -4.20 -21.61
N PRO A 224 -16.45 -4.99 -20.58
CA PRO A 224 -15.84 -4.87 -19.25
C PRO A 224 -14.31 -4.99 -19.23
N GLY A 225 -13.72 -5.83 -20.09
CA GLY A 225 -12.26 -5.94 -20.18
C GLY A 225 -11.59 -4.68 -20.73
N ALA A 226 -12.23 -4.00 -21.68
CA ALA A 226 -11.75 -2.71 -22.18
C ALA A 226 -11.96 -1.58 -21.16
N ASP A 227 -13.07 -1.62 -20.41
CA ASP A 227 -13.33 -0.65 -19.33
C ASP A 227 -12.35 -0.82 -18.18
N TRP A 228 -12.02 -2.07 -17.81
CA TRP A 228 -10.99 -2.38 -16.83
C TRP A 228 -9.61 -1.84 -17.27
N GLN A 229 -9.22 -2.03 -18.54
CA GLN A 229 -7.98 -1.46 -19.08
C GLN A 229 -7.94 0.08 -19.00
N ARG A 230 -9.07 0.75 -19.26
CA ARG A 230 -9.18 2.20 -19.08
C ARG A 230 -9.02 2.58 -17.61
N LEU A 231 -9.74 1.91 -16.72
CA LEU A 231 -9.76 2.21 -15.30
C LEU A 231 -8.38 2.01 -14.65
N THR A 232 -7.68 0.91 -14.91
CA THR A 232 -6.34 0.69 -14.32
C THR A 232 -5.32 1.75 -14.77
N LYS A 233 -5.49 2.31 -15.98
CA LYS A 233 -4.64 3.40 -16.52
C LYS A 233 -5.03 4.79 -16.00
N SER A 234 -6.28 5.01 -15.58
CA SER A 234 -6.76 6.30 -15.06
C SER A 234 -6.86 6.35 -13.54
N CYS A 235 -6.86 5.19 -12.88
CA CYS A 235 -7.08 5.02 -11.45
C CYS A 235 -5.98 4.15 -10.82
N PRO A 236 -4.79 4.71 -10.57
CA PRO A 236 -3.66 3.95 -10.03
C PRO A 236 -3.90 3.38 -8.63
N ALA A 237 -4.76 4.00 -7.82
CA ALA A 237 -5.13 3.43 -6.53
C ALA A 237 -5.90 2.12 -6.68
N PHE A 238 -6.89 2.07 -7.59
CA PHE A 238 -7.56 0.83 -7.98
C PHE A 238 -6.56 -0.21 -8.48
N ALA A 239 -5.66 0.17 -9.39
CA ALA A 239 -4.64 -0.74 -9.92
C ALA A 239 -3.78 -1.35 -8.80
N THR A 240 -3.48 -0.57 -7.76
CA THR A 240 -2.68 -1.00 -6.61
C THR A 240 -3.44 -1.95 -5.69
N GLU A 241 -4.67 -1.62 -5.30
CA GLU A 241 -5.52 -2.49 -4.46
C GLU A 241 -5.85 -3.80 -5.18
N TYR A 242 -6.18 -3.71 -6.47
CA TYR A 242 -6.42 -4.87 -7.32
C TYR A 242 -5.18 -5.76 -7.41
N ALA A 243 -4.00 -5.18 -7.68
CA ALA A 243 -2.75 -5.92 -7.73
C ALA A 243 -2.36 -6.53 -6.38
N ALA A 244 -2.69 -5.91 -5.25
CA ALA A 244 -2.47 -6.48 -3.92
C ALA A 244 -3.21 -7.81 -3.78
N VAL A 245 -4.49 -7.84 -4.12
CA VAL A 245 -5.30 -9.06 -4.06
C VAL A 245 -4.82 -10.09 -5.08
N VAL A 246 -4.55 -9.69 -6.34
CA VAL A 246 -3.99 -10.60 -7.35
C VAL A 246 -2.66 -11.18 -6.88
N LEU A 247 -1.79 -10.39 -6.27
CA LEU A 247 -0.50 -10.86 -5.74
C LEU A 247 -0.67 -11.97 -4.71
N ARG A 248 -1.67 -11.86 -3.81
CA ARG A 248 -1.96 -12.88 -2.79
C ARG A 248 -2.66 -14.12 -3.35
N LYS A 249 -3.49 -13.97 -4.39
CA LYS A 249 -4.44 -15.01 -4.82
C LYS A 249 -4.08 -15.67 -6.15
N ASN A 250 -3.34 -14.98 -7.01
CA ASN A 250 -2.87 -15.46 -8.30
C ASN A 250 -1.52 -14.81 -8.68
N GLY A 251 -0.65 -14.53 -7.72
CA GLY A 251 0.65 -13.87 -7.94
C GLY A 251 1.85 -14.78 -7.80
N GLY A 252 1.69 -16.00 -7.28
CA GLY A 252 2.80 -16.91 -6.95
C GLY A 252 3.55 -17.52 -8.15
N LEU A 253 4.24 -18.64 -7.93
CA LEU A 253 5.13 -19.29 -8.91
C LEU A 253 4.45 -19.77 -10.21
N LYS A 254 3.11 -19.81 -10.25
CA LYS A 254 2.31 -20.12 -11.44
C LYS A 254 1.26 -19.04 -11.75
N GLY A 255 1.38 -17.88 -11.12
CA GLY A 255 0.40 -16.80 -11.21
C GLY A 255 0.58 -15.86 -12.40
N GLU A 256 -0.14 -14.74 -12.33
CA GLU A 256 -0.18 -13.62 -13.28
C GLU A 256 1.21 -13.04 -13.54
N PHE A 257 1.96 -12.76 -12.46
CA PHE A 257 3.16 -11.94 -12.55
C PHE A 257 4.42 -12.76 -12.87
N ASN A 258 4.88 -12.68 -14.11
CA ASN A 258 6.15 -13.27 -14.52
C ASN A 258 7.37 -12.81 -13.66
N PRO A 259 7.48 -11.54 -13.24
CA PRO A 259 8.53 -11.10 -12.31
C PRO A 259 8.46 -11.79 -10.94
N ILE A 260 7.28 -12.13 -10.43
CA ILE A 260 7.16 -12.88 -9.18
C ILE A 260 7.59 -14.34 -9.40
N ARG A 261 7.11 -14.97 -10.47
CA ARG A 261 7.49 -16.35 -10.86
C ARG A 261 8.99 -16.53 -11.01
N LYS A 262 9.69 -15.51 -11.50
CA LYS A 262 11.14 -15.49 -11.69
C LYS A 262 11.92 -14.86 -10.53
N GLN A 263 11.25 -14.51 -9.44
CA GLN A 263 11.83 -13.84 -8.27
C GLN A 263 12.66 -12.58 -8.61
N GLN A 264 12.14 -11.74 -9.52
CA GLN A 264 12.82 -10.53 -10.02
C GLN A 264 12.39 -9.24 -9.33
N ALA A 265 11.26 -9.21 -8.62
CA ALA A 265 10.86 -8.05 -7.84
C ALA A 265 11.78 -7.94 -6.62
N GLN A 266 12.39 -6.76 -6.41
CA GLN A 266 13.33 -6.60 -5.30
C GLN A 266 12.58 -6.25 -4.01
N LEU A 267 12.90 -6.94 -2.92
CA LEU A 267 12.51 -6.55 -1.58
C LEU A 267 13.63 -5.69 -0.97
N ILE A 268 13.32 -4.42 -0.71
CA ILE A 268 14.32 -3.44 -0.27
C ILE A 268 14.03 -3.01 1.18
N PRO A 269 14.90 -3.35 2.16
CA PRO A 269 14.66 -3.00 3.58
C PRO A 269 14.47 -1.51 3.85
N ALA A 270 15.13 -0.64 3.09
CA ALA A 270 14.92 0.81 3.18
C ALA A 270 13.49 1.25 2.83
N CYS A 271 12.86 0.55 1.89
CA CYS A 271 11.46 0.79 1.51
C CYS A 271 10.49 0.20 2.53
N ASP A 272 10.87 -0.92 3.15
CA ASP A 272 10.11 -1.48 4.25
C ASP A 272 10.06 -0.53 5.46
N ALA A 273 11.22 0.01 5.86
CA ALA A 273 11.32 1.01 6.92
C ALA A 273 10.50 2.28 6.60
N MET A 274 10.46 2.69 5.34
CA MET A 274 9.61 3.80 4.89
C MET A 274 8.12 3.47 5.10
N LEU A 275 7.65 2.29 4.66
CA LEU A 275 6.26 1.87 4.87
C LEU A 275 5.92 1.72 6.35
N GLN A 276 6.86 1.24 7.17
CA GLN A 276 6.70 1.19 8.63
C GLN A 276 6.52 2.59 9.23
N ASN A 277 7.23 3.62 8.72
CA ASN A 277 7.03 5.00 9.15
C ASN A 277 5.64 5.52 8.77
N VAL A 278 5.15 5.18 7.57
CA VAL A 278 3.79 5.52 7.11
C VAL A 278 2.73 4.85 8.00
N GLN A 279 2.90 3.56 8.29
CA GLN A 279 2.04 2.81 9.20
C GLN A 279 1.98 3.48 10.58
N ARG A 280 3.14 3.74 11.19
CA ARG A 280 3.21 4.40 12.51
C ARG A 280 2.52 5.75 12.50
N TYR A 281 2.69 6.53 11.44
CA TYR A 281 2.03 7.82 11.29
C TYR A 281 0.50 7.69 11.35
N VAL A 282 -0.10 6.80 10.54
CA VAL A 282 -1.56 6.66 10.52
C VAL A 282 -2.13 6.03 11.80
N GLU A 283 -1.41 5.12 12.44
CA GLU A 283 -1.85 4.47 13.69
C GLU A 283 -1.80 5.42 14.91
N HIS A 284 -0.90 6.41 14.92
CA HIS A 284 -0.64 7.25 16.09
C HIS A 284 -1.03 8.72 15.91
N THR A 285 -1.61 9.09 14.76
CA THR A 285 -2.02 10.47 14.48
C THR A 285 -3.54 10.55 14.38
N ALA A 286 -4.17 11.24 15.33
CA ALA A 286 -5.61 11.47 15.31
C ALA A 286 -6.05 12.19 14.02
N GLY A 287 -7.10 11.68 13.38
CA GLY A 287 -7.62 12.23 12.13
C GLY A 287 -6.78 11.93 10.88
N ALA A 288 -5.69 11.15 10.99
CA ALA A 288 -4.90 10.80 9.80
C ALA A 288 -5.73 10.01 8.79
N CYS A 289 -6.47 8.98 9.23
CA CYS A 289 -7.31 8.18 8.34
C CYS A 289 -8.41 8.99 7.64
N ASP A 290 -8.99 9.99 8.30
CA ASP A 290 -10.09 10.80 7.75
C ASP A 290 -9.63 11.78 6.67
N SER A 291 -8.32 12.03 6.58
CA SER A 291 -7.70 12.97 5.63
C SER A 291 -7.05 12.29 4.43
N LEU A 292 -7.14 10.96 4.34
CA LEU A 292 -6.66 10.19 3.19
C LEU A 292 -7.72 10.20 2.07
N PRO A 293 -7.30 10.31 0.79
CA PRO A 293 -8.20 10.29 -0.36
C PRO A 293 -8.74 8.90 -0.71
#